data_AF-A0AAD8HSE6-F1
#
_entry.id   AF-A0AAD8HSE6-F1
#
_cell.length_a   1.000
_cell.length_b   1.000
_cell.length_c   1.000
_cell.angle_alpha   90.00
_cell.angle_beta   90.00
_cell.angle_gamma   90.00
#
_symmetry.space_group_name_H-M   'P 1'
#
loop_
_entity.id
_entity.type
_entity.pdbx_description
1 polymer ?
#
loop_
_entity_poly.entity_id
_entity_poly.type
_entity_poly.pdbx_seq_one_letter_code
_entity_poly.pdbx_strand_id
1 'polypeptide(L)'
;MKMSTILIILWEHDIYTLNPLPHPPRNPALEDALKRTLRTFNSQTGRGNRTPKGSPKQPGSHECGYIVMRYMRDIILDEDMYSFSTKWLLKTRTYYKIEELEEVRHKTLKHIEKLM
;
A
#
# COMPACT_ATOMS: atom_id res chain seq x y z
N MET A 1 -2.38 -5.29 21.61
CA MET A 1 -2.24 -4.27 20.54
C MET A 1 -2.09 -5.00 19.21
N LYS A 2 -3.00 -4.80 18.25
CA LYS A 2 -2.88 -5.45 16.93
C LYS A 2 -1.89 -4.65 16.08
N MET A 3 -0.74 -5.24 15.76
CA MET A 3 0.22 -4.63 14.84
C MET A 3 -0.33 -4.69 13.42
N SER A 4 -0.22 -3.59 12.68
CA SER A 4 -0.65 -3.49 11.29
C SER A 4 0.40 -2.76 10.50
N THR A 5 0.80 -3.35 9.38
CA THR A 5 1.70 -2.71 8.41
C THR A 5 0.86 -1.98 7.37
N ILE A 6 1.23 -0.73 7.10
CA ILE A 6 0.69 0.08 6.00
C ILE A 6 1.82 0.43 5.04
N LEU A 7 1.48 0.72 3.79
CA LEU A 7 2.42 1.22 2.79
C LEU A 7 2.13 2.69 2.52
N ILE A 8 3.15 3.54 2.61
CA ILE A 8 3.11 4.95 2.19
C ILE A 8 4.09 5.09 1.03
N ILE A 9 3.63 5.61 -0.10
CA ILE A 9 4.48 5.85 -1.28
C ILE A 9 4.36 7.30 -1.74
N LEU A 10 5.45 7.78 -2.34
CA LEU A 10 5.52 9.02 -3.11
C LEU A 10 5.57 8.64 -4.59
N TRP A 11 4.60 9.09 -5.39
CA TRP A 11 4.52 8.79 -6.82
C TRP A 11 4.11 10.02 -7.61
N GLU A 12 4.85 10.39 -8.65
CA GLU A 12 4.59 11.55 -9.52
C GLU A 12 4.25 12.84 -8.75
N HIS A 13 4.88 13.05 -7.60
CA HIS A 13 4.61 14.13 -6.63
C HIS A 13 3.22 14.10 -5.97
N ASP A 14 2.66 12.93 -5.71
CA ASP A 14 1.53 12.73 -4.81
C ASP A 14 1.90 11.68 -3.74
N ILE A 15 1.30 11.78 -2.55
CA ILE A 15 1.47 10.78 -1.47
C ILE A 15 0.26 9.85 -1.44
N TYR A 16 0.52 8.55 -1.50
CA TYR A 16 -0.51 7.51 -1.43
C TYR A 16 -0.33 6.68 -0.15
N THR A 17 -1.44 6.36 0.52
CA THR A 17 -1.45 5.47 1.68
C THR A 17 -2.30 4.25 1.36
N LEU A 18 -1.69 3.07 1.38
CA LEU A 18 -2.36 1.79 1.15
C LEU A 18 -2.45 1.06 2.48
N ASN A 19 -3.68 0.78 2.91
CA ASN A 19 -3.94 0.10 4.17
C ASN A 19 -4.57 -1.27 3.89
N PRO A 20 -3.88 -2.37 4.21
CA PRO A 20 -4.42 -3.73 4.05
C PRO A 20 -5.67 -3.99 4.89
N LEU A 21 -5.86 -3.30 6.01
CA LEU A 21 -6.99 -3.55 6.89
C LEU A 21 -8.31 -3.02 6.30
N PRO A 22 -9.39 -3.82 6.31
CA PRO A 22 -10.73 -3.34 5.97
C PRO A 22 -11.23 -2.34 7.03
N HIS A 23 -10.93 -2.61 8.31
CA HIS A 23 -11.24 -1.76 9.45
C HIS A 23 -9.96 -1.45 10.23
N PRO A 24 -9.19 -0.43 9.80
CA PRO A 24 -7.96 -0.09 10.49
C PRO A 24 -8.26 0.45 11.89
N PRO A 25 -7.48 0.03 12.91
CA PRO A 25 -7.58 0.62 14.23
C PRO A 25 -7.26 2.11 14.14
N ARG A 26 -8.01 2.93 14.88
CA ARG A 26 -7.77 4.37 14.94
C ARG A 26 -6.38 4.63 15.53
N ASN A 27 -5.57 5.39 14.82
CA ASN A 27 -4.25 5.81 15.30
C ASN A 27 -4.11 7.32 15.09
N PRO A 28 -4.61 8.14 16.04
CA PRO A 28 -4.63 9.59 15.90
C PRO A 28 -3.23 10.19 15.67
N ALA A 29 -2.20 9.64 16.33
CA ALA A 29 -0.84 10.11 16.20
C ALA A 29 -0.30 9.95 14.76
N LEU A 30 -0.54 8.78 14.16
CA LEU A 30 -0.18 8.51 12.77
C LEU A 30 -1.02 9.34 11.79
N GLU A 31 -2.33 9.43 12.02
CA GLU A 31 -3.24 10.24 11.20
C GLU A 31 -2.84 11.71 11.19
N ASP A 32 -2.48 12.27 12.36
CA ASP A 32 -2.05 13.65 12.50
C ASP A 32 -0.67 13.88 11.89
N ALA A 33 0.25 12.93 12.03
CA ALA A 33 1.54 12.96 11.34
C ALA A 33 1.36 12.96 9.82
N LEU A 34 0.55 12.05 9.28
CA LEU A 34 0.25 11.98 7.85
C LEU A 34 -0.40 13.28 7.35
N LYS A 35 -1.38 13.82 8.08
CA LYS A 35 -2.01 15.10 7.75
C LYS A 35 -1.01 16.26 7.75
N ARG A 36 -0.08 16.31 8.70
CA ARG A 36 0.99 17.33 8.72
C ARG A 36 1.89 17.20 7.50
N THR A 37 2.38 16.00 7.21
CA THR A 37 3.24 15.73 6.06
C THR A 37 2.56 16.11 4.74
N LEU A 38 1.29 15.73 4.55
CA LEU A 38 0.51 16.09 3.37
C LEU A 38 0.36 17.60 3.21
N ARG A 39 0.08 18.33 4.30
CA ARG A 39 -0.01 19.80 4.24
C ARG A 39 1.31 20.44 3.82
N THR A 40 2.41 20.02 4.43
CA THR A 40 3.75 20.54 4.09
C THR A 40 4.08 20.24 2.63
N PHE A 41 3.89 18.99 2.19
CA PHE A 41 4.14 18.56 0.83
C PHE A 41 3.33 19.36 -0.21
N ASN A 42 2.03 19.51 0.03
CA ASN A 42 1.15 20.28 -0.84
C ASN A 42 1.52 21.76 -0.91
N SER A 43 1.92 22.36 0.21
CA SER A 43 2.36 23.76 0.25
C SER A 43 3.63 24.00 -0.57
N GLN A 44 4.52 23.01 -0.64
CA GLN A 44 5.77 23.08 -1.41
C GLN A 44 5.57 22.80 -2.90
N THR A 45 4.58 21.99 -3.26
CA THR A 45 4.35 21.51 -4.64
C THR A 45 3.19 22.21 -5.36
N GLY A 46 2.38 23.00 -4.65
CA GLY A 46 1.18 23.65 -5.19
C GLY A 46 0.03 22.69 -5.50
N ARG A 47 0.07 21.45 -4.98
CA ARG A 47 -0.91 20.39 -5.26
C ARG A 47 -1.99 20.28 -4.20
N GLY A 48 -3.18 19.81 -4.60
CA GLY A 48 -4.30 19.54 -3.69
C GLY A 48 -4.21 18.17 -3.02
N ASN A 49 -4.87 18.00 -1.87
CA ASN A 49 -4.94 16.71 -1.16
C ASN A 49 -5.65 15.64 -2.00
N ARG A 50 -4.89 14.75 -2.63
CA ARG A 50 -5.42 13.51 -3.21
C ARG A 50 -5.23 12.40 -2.21
N THR A 51 -6.24 12.08 -1.41
CA THR A 51 -6.24 10.85 -0.61
C THR A 51 -6.95 9.76 -1.39
N PRO A 52 -6.22 8.74 -1.86
CA PRO A 52 -6.79 7.54 -2.44
C PRO A 52 -7.88 6.90 -1.61
N LYS A 53 -8.98 6.45 -2.23
CA LYS A 53 -10.10 5.79 -1.54
C LYS A 53 -10.17 4.26 -1.74
N GLY A 54 -9.11 3.61 -2.22
CA GLY A 54 -9.13 2.16 -2.38
C GLY A 54 -7.74 1.54 -2.47
N SER A 55 -7.50 0.47 -1.69
CA SER A 55 -6.41 -0.48 -1.89
C SER A 55 -6.93 -1.88 -1.54
N PRO A 56 -6.47 -2.96 -2.22
CA PRO A 56 -6.93 -4.32 -1.94
C PRO A 56 -6.77 -4.70 -0.48
N LYS A 57 -7.79 -5.28 0.14
CA LYS A 57 -7.83 -5.57 1.58
C LYS A 57 -7.38 -6.99 1.89
N GLN A 58 -6.98 -7.21 3.14
CA GLN A 58 -6.70 -8.55 3.63
C GLN A 58 -7.97 -9.38 3.81
N PRO A 59 -7.95 -10.65 3.40
CA PRO A 59 -9.06 -11.55 3.65
C PRO A 59 -9.18 -11.94 5.13
N GLY A 60 -8.04 -11.97 5.84
CA GLY A 60 -7.94 -12.43 7.23
C GLY A 60 -7.50 -11.34 8.21
N SER A 61 -6.81 -11.76 9.27
CA SER A 61 -6.36 -10.87 10.35
C SER A 61 -4.84 -10.74 10.48
N HIS A 62 -4.05 -11.55 9.77
CA HIS A 62 -2.60 -11.70 9.98
C HIS A 62 -1.75 -11.43 8.73
N GLU A 63 -2.38 -11.15 7.59
CA GLU A 63 -1.71 -11.13 6.29
C GLU A 63 -1.21 -9.73 5.90
N CYS A 64 -1.40 -8.70 6.75
CA CYS A 64 -1.09 -7.31 6.42
C CYS A 64 0.36 -7.10 5.93
N GLY A 65 1.33 -7.82 6.51
CA GLY A 65 2.72 -7.79 6.06
C GLY A 65 2.89 -8.31 4.63
N TYR A 66 2.28 -9.45 4.32
CA TYR A 66 2.36 -10.05 2.98
C TYR A 66 1.61 -9.25 1.93
N ILE A 67 0.51 -8.58 2.32
CA ILE A 67 -0.18 -7.67 1.42
C ILE A 67 0.66 -6.45 1.10
N VAL A 68 1.40 -5.90 2.07
CA VAL A 68 2.34 -4.81 1.79
C VAL A 68 3.44 -5.28 0.84
N MET A 69 3.99 -6.49 1.01
CA MET A 69 4.94 -7.06 0.05
C MET A 69 4.32 -7.22 -1.35
N ARG A 70 3.05 -7.67 -1.41
CA ARG A 70 2.32 -7.81 -2.68
C ARG A 70 2.09 -6.45 -3.35
N TYR A 71 1.69 -5.43 -2.60
CA TYR A 71 1.59 -4.06 -3.10
C TYR A 71 2.92 -3.62 -3.71
N MET A 72 4.03 -3.73 -2.97
CA MET A 72 5.35 -3.30 -3.47
C MET A 72 5.72 -4.03 -4.75
N ARG A 73 5.55 -5.35 -4.79
CA ARG A 73 5.85 -6.16 -5.98
C ARG A 73 5.03 -5.72 -7.18
N ASP A 74 3.71 -5.65 -7.03
CA ASP A 74 2.84 -5.34 -8.15
C ASP A 74 3.05 -3.90 -8.65
N ILE A 75 3.35 -2.95 -7.76
CA ILE A 75 3.67 -1.56 -8.12
C ILE A 75 5.00 -1.47 -8.88
N ILE A 76 6.04 -2.20 -8.45
CA ILE A 76 7.35 -2.20 -9.10
C ILE A 76 7.30 -2.88 -10.48
N LEU A 77 6.46 -3.91 -10.63
CA LEU A 77 6.27 -4.64 -11.88
C LEU A 77 5.24 -4.01 -12.82
N ASP A 78 4.55 -2.95 -12.39
CA ASP A 78 3.62 -2.20 -13.25
C ASP A 78 4.45 -1.30 -14.18
N GLU A 79 4.78 -1.81 -15.36
CA GLU A 79 5.57 -1.11 -16.38
C GLU A 79 4.76 -0.04 -17.16
N ASP A 80 3.44 0.04 -16.92
CA ASP A 80 2.57 0.93 -17.67
C ASP A 80 2.63 2.38 -17.18
N MET A 81 2.72 3.31 -18.13
CA MET A 81 2.86 4.76 -17.91
C MET A 81 1.58 5.50 -17.44
N TYR A 82 0.59 4.78 -16.88
CA TYR A 82 -0.65 5.42 -16.40
C TYR A 82 -0.50 5.95 -14.97
N SER A 83 -1.24 7.00 -14.63
CA SER A 83 -1.20 7.55 -13.25
C SER A 83 -1.54 6.47 -12.23
N PHE A 84 -0.75 6.38 -11.15
CA PHE A 84 -0.94 5.42 -10.06
C PHE A 84 -2.40 5.41 -9.57
N SER A 85 -2.99 6.61 -9.50
CA SER A 85 -4.36 6.79 -9.05
C SER A 85 -5.42 6.08 -9.90
N THR A 86 -5.19 6.00 -11.22
CA THR A 86 -6.12 5.41 -12.18
C THR A 86 -6.12 3.89 -12.13
N LYS A 87 -5.01 3.24 -11.74
CA LYS A 87 -4.92 1.78 -11.73
C LYS A 87 -5.07 1.19 -10.34
N TRP A 88 -4.30 1.73 -9.40
CA TRP A 88 -4.13 1.14 -8.08
C TRP A 88 -5.26 1.47 -7.12
N LEU A 89 -6.00 2.55 -7.39
CA LEU A 89 -7.05 3.05 -6.51
C LEU A 89 -8.46 2.81 -7.02
N LEU A 90 -8.60 2.26 -8.23
CA LEU A 90 -9.89 1.84 -8.74
C LEU A 90 -10.36 0.60 -7.96
N LYS A 91 -11.63 0.64 -7.55
CA LYS A 91 -12.32 -0.34 -6.69
C LYS A 91 -12.46 -1.75 -7.29
N THR A 92 -11.79 -2.08 -8.39
CA THR A 92 -11.96 -3.35 -9.11
C THR A 92 -11.29 -4.52 -8.38
N ARG A 93 -10.31 -4.27 -7.50
CA ARG A 93 -9.66 -5.29 -6.65
C ARG A 93 -9.95 -5.02 -5.17
N THR A 94 -11.00 -5.63 -4.64
CA THR A 94 -11.40 -5.46 -3.24
C THR A 94 -10.54 -6.27 -2.28
N TYR A 95 -10.00 -7.42 -2.69
CA TYR A 95 -9.17 -8.31 -1.88
C TYR A 95 -8.11 -9.02 -2.74
N TYR A 96 -6.98 -9.40 -2.13
CA TYR A 96 -6.09 -10.40 -2.70
C TYR A 96 -6.57 -11.80 -2.31
N LYS A 97 -6.45 -12.74 -3.25
CA LYS A 97 -6.62 -14.16 -2.94
C LYS A 97 -5.41 -14.70 -2.18
N ILE A 98 -5.62 -15.75 -1.38
CA ILE A 98 -4.54 -16.35 -0.59
C ILE A 98 -3.42 -16.86 -1.51
N GLU A 99 -3.77 -17.45 -2.65
CA GLU A 99 -2.80 -17.99 -3.61
C GLU A 99 -1.88 -16.90 -4.18
N GLU A 100 -2.39 -15.68 -4.36
CA GLU A 100 -1.60 -14.53 -4.83
C GLU A 100 -0.62 -14.03 -3.75
N LEU A 101 -0.97 -14.19 -2.47
CA LEU A 101 -0.09 -13.87 -1.35
C LEU A 101 0.97 -14.96 -1.17
N GLU A 102 0.57 -16.23 -1.29
CA GLU A 102 1.49 -17.36 -1.24
C GLU A 102 2.52 -17.31 -2.38
N GLU A 103 2.17 -16.83 -3.57
CA GLU A 103 3.13 -16.61 -4.66
C GLU A 103 4.30 -15.72 -4.22
N VAL A 104 4.00 -14.62 -3.51
CA VAL A 104 5.02 -13.69 -3.00
C VAL A 104 5.86 -14.37 -1.93
N ARG A 105 5.22 -15.09 -0.99
CA ARG A 105 5.92 -15.82 0.09
C ARG A 105 6.93 -16.81 -0.45
N HIS A 106 6.50 -17.68 -1.35
CA HIS A 106 7.37 -18.72 -1.93
C HIS A 106 8.50 -18.11 -2.77
N LYS A 107 8.23 -17.05 -3.55
CA LYS A 107 9.26 -16.34 -4.32
C LYS A 107 10.31 -15.70 -3.42
N THR A 108 9.89 -15.07 -2.32
CA THR A 108 10.82 -14.49 -1.34
C THR A 108 11.70 -15.57 -0.71
N LEU A 109 11.11 -16.69 -0.27
CA LEU A 109 11.89 -17.81 0.32
C LEU A 109 12.91 -18.38 -0.69
N LYS A 110 12.47 -18.66 -1.92
CA LYS A 110 13.35 -19.15 -2.99
C LYS A 110 14.48 -18.17 -3.31
N HIS A 111 14.23 -16.87 -3.23
CA HIS A 111 15.26 -15.86 -3.42
C HIS A 111 16.29 -15.88 -2.28
N ILE A 112 15.84 -16.01 -1.02
CA ILE A 112 16.73 -16.14 0.14
C ILE A 112 17.59 -17.41 0.02
N GLU A 113 16.98 -18.55 -0.31
CA GLU A 113 17.71 -19.82 -0.52
C GLU A 113 18.81 -19.72 -1.57
N LYS A 114 18.60 -18.90 -2.61
CA LYS A 114 19.61 -18.65 -3.66
C LYS A 114 20.76 -17.75 -3.19
N LEU A 115 20.52 -16.92 -2.19
CA LEU A 115 21.53 -16.00 -1.64
C LEU A 115 22.40 -16.65 -0.56
N MET A 116 21.96 -17.78 -0.01
CA MET A 116 22.73 -18.62 0.90
C MET A 116 23.65 -19.56 0.12
#